data_AF-A0A8S3JWJ5-F1
#
_entry.id   AF-A0A8S3JWJ5-F1
#
_cell.length_a   1.000
_cell.length_b   1.000
_cell.length_c   1.000
_cell.angle_alpha   90.00
_cell.angle_beta   90.00
_cell.angle_gamma   90.00
#
_symmetry.space_group_name_H-M   'P 1'
#
loop_
_entity.id
_entity.type
_entity.pdbx_description
1 polymer ?
#
loop_
_entity_poly.entity_id
_entity_poly.type
_entity_poly.pdbx_seq_one_letter_code
_entity_poly.pdbx_strand_id
1 'polypeptide(L)'
;MILLSRVDDRKIVLGLYNIATDLIHGHGDASFPRLGQMIIDYEQPLRKLHDEFVPHVRSIGDAIQSLSPVYDRRTCKVSDWRAKNLLSLLATSQTVHLMDTSEILPCEYLSQETIERWIIYTMIVCPQQLIMNSKCMQLFEKALSSSFVHVLYRDELLLT
;
A
#
# COMPACT_ATOMS: atom_id res chain seq x y z
N MET A 1 -6.52 -8.41 4.22
CA MET A 1 -7.10 -9.47 3.36
C MET A 1 -6.05 -10.38 2.75
N ILE A 2 -5.01 -9.85 2.10
CA ILE A 2 -3.91 -10.68 1.55
C ILE A 2 -3.23 -11.53 2.63
N LEU A 3 -2.94 -10.97 3.81
CA LEU A 3 -2.36 -11.75 4.90
C LEU A 3 -3.33 -12.84 5.41
N LEU A 4 -4.63 -12.54 5.48
CA LEU A 4 -5.65 -13.48 5.91
C LEU A 4 -5.78 -14.66 4.94
N SER A 5 -5.65 -14.44 3.63
CA SER A 5 -5.71 -15.52 2.64
C SER A 5 -4.50 -16.47 2.70
N ARG A 6 -3.39 -16.06 3.34
CA ARG A 6 -2.21 -16.90 3.58
C ARG A 6 -2.35 -17.83 4.79
N VAL A 7 -3.38 -17.64 5.61
CA VAL A 7 -3.64 -18.53 6.75
C VAL A 7 -4.43 -19.73 6.25
N ASP A 8 -3.75 -20.85 5.98
CA ASP A 8 -4.37 -22.04 5.37
C ASP A 8 -5.50 -22.62 6.22
N ASP A 9 -5.29 -22.76 7.53
CA ASP A 9 -6.24 -23.38 8.45
C ASP A 9 -7.41 -22.46 8.89
N ARG A 10 -7.53 -21.26 8.31
CA ARG A 10 -8.54 -20.26 8.72
C ARG A 10 -9.98 -20.81 8.70
N LYS A 11 -10.33 -21.63 7.70
CA LYS A 11 -11.68 -22.23 7.58
C LYS A 11 -11.92 -23.28 8.68
N ILE A 12 -10.90 -24.08 8.99
CA ILE A 12 -10.97 -25.15 9.99
C ILE A 12 -11.10 -24.55 11.39
N VAL A 13 -10.24 -23.59 11.73
CA VAL A 13 -10.25 -22.93 13.04
C VAL A 13 -11.62 -22.29 13.32
N LEU A 14 -12.17 -21.58 12.34
CA LEU A 14 -13.49 -20.95 12.48
C LEU A 14 -14.61 -21.98 12.60
N GLY A 15 -14.59 -23.02 11.77
CA GLY A 15 -15.60 -24.09 11.80
C GLY A 15 -15.62 -24.82 13.14
N LEU A 16 -14.44 -25.21 13.65
CA LEU A 16 -14.31 -25.89 14.94
C LEU A 16 -14.81 -25.02 16.09
N TYR A 17 -14.44 -23.73 16.11
CA TYR A 17 -14.91 -22.80 17.13
C TYR A 17 -16.45 -22.68 17.13
N ASN A 18 -17.06 -22.54 15.95
CA ASN A 18 -18.51 -22.42 15.85
C ASN A 18 -19.24 -23.71 16.27
N ILE A 19 -18.73 -24.88 15.87
CA ILE A 19 -19.28 -26.18 16.30
C ILE A 19 -19.18 -26.33 17.81
N ALA A 20 -18.04 -26.01 18.42
CA ALA A 20 -17.88 -26.06 19.87
C ALA A 20 -18.85 -25.11 20.59
N THR A 21 -19.05 -23.91 20.04
CA THR A 21 -19.99 -22.93 20.57
C THR A 21 -21.43 -23.44 20.53
N ASP A 22 -21.82 -24.07 19.42
CA ASP A 22 -23.13 -24.68 19.23
C ASP A 22 -23.38 -25.83 20.21
N LEU A 23 -22.38 -26.68 20.43
CA LEU A 23 -22.46 -27.77 21.40
C LEU A 23 -22.59 -27.31 22.86
N ILE A 24 -21.96 -26.17 23.23
CA ILE A 24 -21.97 -25.66 24.60
C ILE A 24 -23.23 -24.82 24.90
N HIS A 25 -23.65 -23.98 23.95
CA HIS A 25 -24.72 -23.00 24.15
C HIS A 25 -26.05 -23.39 23.50
N GLY A 26 -26.07 -24.44 22.67
CA GLY A 26 -27.24 -24.88 21.90
C GLY A 26 -27.54 -24.01 20.68
N HIS A 27 -26.65 -23.06 20.33
CA HIS A 27 -26.72 -22.28 19.11
C HIS A 27 -25.29 -21.88 18.66
N GLY A 28 -25.09 -21.72 17.35
CA GLY A 28 -23.84 -21.18 16.80
C GLY A 28 -23.61 -19.70 17.16
N ASP A 29 -22.40 -19.20 16.91
CA ASP A 29 -22.09 -17.78 17.07
C ASP A 29 -22.85 -16.95 16.02
N ALA A 30 -23.55 -15.90 16.47
CA ALA A 30 -24.31 -14.99 15.61
C ALA A 30 -23.44 -14.33 14.53
N SER A 31 -22.14 -14.16 14.78
CA SER A 31 -21.20 -13.56 13.82
C SER A 31 -20.70 -14.56 12.77
N PHE A 32 -20.82 -15.86 13.01
CA PHE A 32 -20.24 -16.90 12.17
C PHE A 32 -20.73 -16.89 10.71
N PRO A 33 -22.03 -16.72 10.40
CA PRO A 33 -22.49 -16.69 9.02
C PRO A 33 -21.83 -15.58 8.19
N ARG A 34 -21.72 -14.37 8.77
CA ARG A 34 -21.09 -13.23 8.11
C ARG A 34 -19.58 -13.41 7.97
N LEU A 35 -18.93 -13.92 9.01
CA LEU A 35 -17.49 -14.17 9.00
C LEU A 35 -17.12 -15.27 8.00
N GLY A 36 -17.89 -16.36 7.98
CA GLY A 36 -17.72 -17.45 7.02
C GLY A 36 -17.86 -16.97 5.58
N GLN A 37 -18.89 -16.16 5.29
CA GLN A 37 -19.07 -15.57 3.96
C GLN A 37 -17.89 -14.68 3.58
N MET A 38 -17.38 -13.84 4.49
CA MET A 38 -16.20 -13.02 4.25
C MET A 38 -14.97 -13.87 3.90
N ILE A 39 -14.74 -14.97 4.61
CA ILE A 39 -13.58 -15.86 4.35
C ILE A 39 -13.68 -16.52 2.97
N ILE A 40 -14.89 -16.84 2.51
CA ILE A 40 -15.15 -17.38 1.17
C ILE A 40 -14.96 -16.30 0.11
N ASP A 41 -15.58 -15.13 0.29
CA ASP A 41 -15.52 -14.02 -0.66
C ASP A 41 -14.10 -13.52 -0.92
N TYR A 42 -13.26 -13.47 0.13
CA TYR A 42 -11.86 -13.03 0.05
C TYR A 42 -10.86 -14.19 -0.07
N GLU A 43 -11.29 -15.37 -0.55
CA GLU A 43 -10.38 -16.48 -0.86
C GLU A 43 -9.35 -16.07 -1.93
N GLN A 44 -9.77 -15.27 -2.92
CA GLN A 44 -8.89 -14.54 -3.84
C GLN A 44 -8.99 -13.04 -3.55
N PRO A 45 -8.24 -12.51 -2.56
CA PRO A 45 -8.48 -11.19 -2.02
C PRO A 45 -8.27 -10.07 -3.04
N LEU A 46 -7.26 -10.17 -3.91
CA LEU A 46 -7.00 -9.14 -4.94
C LEU A 46 -8.14 -9.03 -5.95
N ARG A 47 -8.73 -10.16 -6.35
CA ARG A 47 -9.87 -10.19 -7.28
C ARG A 47 -11.11 -9.57 -6.64
N LYS A 48 -11.43 -9.97 -5.41
CA LYS A 48 -12.57 -9.40 -4.68
C LYS A 48 -12.39 -7.90 -4.43
N LEU A 49 -11.19 -7.48 -4.04
CA LEU A 49 -10.86 -6.06 -3.85
C LEU A 49 -10.95 -5.28 -5.16
N HIS A 50 -10.55 -5.85 -6.29
CA HIS A 50 -10.72 -5.20 -7.58
C HIS A 50 -12.19 -4.82 -7.84
N ASP A 51 -13.09 -5.78 -7.68
CA ASP A 51 -14.53 -5.59 -7.91
C ASP A 51 -15.13 -4.55 -6.94
N GLU A 52 -14.70 -4.56 -5.67
CA GLU A 52 -15.14 -3.60 -4.65
C GLU A 52 -14.62 -2.18 -4.87
N PHE A 53 -13.46 -2.05 -5.51
CA PHE A 53 -12.80 -0.77 -5.70
C PHE A 53 -13.15 -0.07 -7.01
N VAL A 54 -13.88 -0.73 -7.93
CA VAL A 54 -14.41 -0.13 -9.17
C VAL A 54 -15.04 1.27 -8.97
N PRO A 55 -15.94 1.51 -8.00
CA PRO A 55 -16.54 2.84 -7.80
C PRO A 55 -15.54 3.91 -7.31
N HIS A 56 -14.39 3.50 -6.78
CA HIS A 56 -13.38 4.40 -6.18
C HIS A 56 -12.21 4.73 -7.11
N VAL A 57 -12.16 4.10 -8.29
CA VAL A 57 -11.05 4.16 -9.26
C VAL A 57 -10.59 5.59 -9.59
N ARG A 58 -11.53 6.54 -9.75
CA ARG A 58 -11.19 7.94 -10.06
C ARG A 58 -10.46 8.63 -8.90
N SER A 59 -11.08 8.62 -7.71
CA SER A 59 -10.50 9.27 -6.51
C SER A 59 -9.13 8.69 -6.16
N ILE A 60 -8.97 7.38 -6.37
CA ILE A 60 -7.71 6.68 -6.22
C ILE A 60 -6.66 7.16 -7.23
N GLY A 61 -7.03 7.28 -8.50
CA GLY A 61 -6.15 7.80 -9.54
C GLY A 61 -5.63 9.19 -9.20
N ASP A 62 -6.53 10.10 -8.80
CA ASP A 62 -6.19 11.47 -8.42
C ASP A 62 -5.23 11.51 -7.21
N ALA A 63 -5.49 10.67 -6.20
CA ALA A 63 -4.63 10.56 -5.03
C ALA A 63 -3.23 10.06 -5.37
N ILE A 64 -3.11 9.00 -6.19
CA ILE A 64 -1.81 8.46 -6.59
C ILE A 64 -1.05 9.44 -7.48
N GLN A 65 -1.73 10.12 -8.40
CA GLN A 65 -1.10 11.16 -9.22
C GLN A 65 -0.51 12.30 -8.38
N SER A 66 -1.17 12.69 -7.29
CA SER A 66 -0.68 13.74 -6.40
C SER A 66 0.67 13.41 -5.75
N LEU A 67 1.04 12.12 -5.68
CA LEU A 67 2.32 11.66 -5.15
C LEU A 67 3.49 11.86 -6.13
N SER A 68 3.24 12.02 -7.43
CA SER A 68 4.30 12.15 -8.46
C SER A 68 5.37 13.18 -8.12
N PRO A 69 5.07 14.46 -7.82
CA PRO A 69 6.12 15.45 -7.54
C PRO A 69 6.99 15.08 -6.33
N VAL A 70 6.39 14.44 -5.32
CA VAL A 70 7.08 14.02 -4.10
C VAL A 70 7.93 12.78 -4.36
N TYR A 71 7.38 11.78 -5.05
CA TYR A 71 8.08 10.54 -5.36
C TYR A 71 9.22 10.77 -6.36
N ASP A 72 8.99 11.59 -7.39
CA ASP A 72 10.00 11.86 -8.41
C ASP A 72 11.22 12.59 -7.87
N ARG A 73 11.00 13.55 -6.97
CA ARG A 73 12.08 14.25 -6.28
C ARG A 73 12.90 13.32 -5.38
N ARG A 74 12.28 12.32 -4.76
CA ARG A 74 12.94 11.46 -3.76
C ARG A 74 13.61 10.23 -4.35
N THR A 75 13.08 9.67 -5.43
CA THR A 75 13.68 8.52 -6.13
C THR A 75 14.76 8.93 -7.14
N CYS A 76 15.51 10.01 -6.88
CA CYS A 76 16.61 10.44 -7.76
C CYS A 76 17.93 9.74 -7.42
N LYS A 77 18.88 9.78 -8.36
CA LYS A 77 20.14 9.04 -8.21
C LYS A 77 21.02 9.73 -7.18
N VAL A 78 21.93 8.96 -6.57
CA VAL A 78 22.91 9.49 -5.61
C VAL A 78 23.77 10.60 -6.23
N SER A 79 24.05 10.56 -7.54
CA SER A 79 24.71 11.65 -8.27
C SER A 79 23.96 12.97 -8.15
N ASP A 80 22.63 12.92 -8.24
CA ASP A 80 21.76 14.10 -8.22
C ASP A 80 21.68 14.66 -6.80
N TRP A 81 21.73 13.80 -5.78
CA TRP A 81 21.82 14.23 -4.37
C TRP A 81 23.10 15.00 -4.10
N ARG A 82 24.24 14.51 -4.63
CA ARG A 82 25.53 15.19 -4.51
C ARG A 82 25.52 16.54 -5.22
N ALA A 83 24.96 16.60 -6.44
CA ALA A 83 24.86 17.85 -7.20
C ALA A 83 24.02 18.90 -6.47
N LYS A 84 23.00 18.48 -5.70
CA LYS A 84 22.13 19.36 -4.91
C LYS A 84 22.69 19.70 -3.52
N ASN A 85 23.83 19.13 -3.11
CA ASN A 85 24.31 19.20 -1.73
C ASN A 85 23.22 18.84 -0.71
N LEU A 86 22.42 17.81 -1.00
CA LEU A 86 21.27 17.42 -0.17
C LEU A 86 21.72 17.16 1.28
N LEU A 87 21.02 17.74 2.26
CA LEU A 87 21.33 17.70 3.70
C LEU A 87 22.64 18.41 4.12
N SER A 88 23.33 19.10 3.21
CA SER A 88 24.55 19.84 3.58
C SER A 88 24.18 21.16 4.26
N LEU A 89 24.47 21.25 5.56
CA LEU A 89 24.34 22.50 6.32
C LEU A 89 25.43 23.52 5.95
N LEU A 90 26.55 23.08 5.38
CA LEU A 90 27.72 23.94 5.12
C LEU A 90 27.76 24.45 3.68
N ALA A 91 26.98 23.88 2.76
CA ALA A 91 26.97 24.26 1.36
C ALA A 91 26.62 25.74 1.15
N THR A 92 25.74 26.28 2.00
CA THR A 92 25.40 27.71 2.02
C THR A 92 25.53 28.24 3.45
N SER A 93 26.76 28.61 3.85
CA SER A 93 27.05 29.07 5.22
C SER A 93 26.24 30.30 5.65
N GLN A 94 25.69 31.07 4.69
CA GLN A 94 24.87 32.26 4.94
C GLN A 94 23.44 31.95 5.41
N THR A 95 22.93 30.75 5.13
CA THR A 95 21.53 30.38 5.39
C THR A 95 21.37 29.42 6.57
N VAL A 96 22.45 29.08 7.29
CA VAL A 96 22.43 28.12 8.41
C VAL A 96 21.52 28.56 9.56
N HIS A 97 21.35 29.88 9.73
CA HIS A 97 20.48 30.45 10.75
C HIS A 97 19.01 30.51 10.34
N LEU A 98 18.69 30.22 9.07
CA LEU A 98 17.32 30.21 8.58
C LEU A 98 16.69 28.84 8.83
N MET A 99 15.44 28.85 9.28
CA MET A 99 14.63 27.64 9.35
C MET A 99 14.23 27.24 7.92
N ASP A 100 14.52 26.00 7.53
CA ASP A 100 14.07 25.49 6.23
C ASP A 100 12.58 25.17 6.33
N THR A 101 11.75 26.04 5.76
CA THR A 101 10.28 25.90 5.78
C THR A 101 9.80 25.39 4.44
N SER A 102 9.41 24.11 4.40
CA SER A 102 8.69 23.52 3.27
C SER A 102 7.19 23.61 3.53
N GLU A 103 6.42 24.07 2.53
CA GLU A 103 4.94 24.08 2.58
C GLU A 103 4.36 22.66 2.70
N ILE A 104 5.15 21.65 2.29
CA ILE A 104 4.80 20.23 2.35
C ILE A 104 5.75 19.47 3.30
N LEU A 105 6.04 20.05 4.47
CA LEU A 105 6.94 19.45 5.46
C LEU A 105 6.67 17.95 5.75
N PRO A 106 5.41 17.48 5.90
CA PRO A 106 5.14 16.05 6.12
C PRO A 106 5.61 15.15 4.97
N CYS A 107 5.62 15.68 3.74
CA CYS A 107 6.09 14.98 2.56
C CYS A 107 7.61 14.95 2.44
N GLU A 108 8.36 15.68 3.26
CA GLU A 108 9.84 15.62 3.23
C GLU A 108 10.35 14.33 3.89
N TYR A 109 9.75 13.93 5.01
CA TYR A 109 10.17 12.76 5.81
C TYR A 109 9.24 11.55 5.69
N LEU A 110 8.16 11.63 4.90
CA LEU A 110 7.31 10.47 4.62
C LEU A 110 8.15 9.32 4.03
N SER A 111 8.01 8.11 4.57
CA SER A 111 8.81 6.97 4.13
C SER A 111 8.61 6.65 2.63
N GLN A 112 9.73 6.50 1.93
CA GLN A 112 9.79 6.08 0.52
C GLN A 112 9.05 4.75 0.32
N GLU A 113 9.28 3.78 1.19
CA GLU A 113 8.66 2.45 1.16
C GLU A 113 7.12 2.54 1.31
N THR A 114 6.64 3.50 2.10
CA THR A 114 5.20 3.71 2.29
C THR A 114 4.56 4.22 1.00
N ILE A 115 5.22 5.14 0.28
CA ILE A 115 4.73 5.62 -1.02
C ILE A 115 4.75 4.51 -2.05
N GLU A 116 5.83 3.74 -2.13
CA GLU A 116 5.93 2.61 -3.05
C GLU A 116 4.82 1.60 -2.80
N ARG A 117 4.54 1.25 -1.53
CA ARG A 117 3.41 0.38 -1.17
C ARG A 117 2.06 0.95 -1.59
N TRP A 118 1.85 2.26 -1.43
CA TRP A 118 0.62 2.91 -1.90
C TRP A 118 0.49 2.79 -3.42
N ILE A 119 1.54 3.14 -4.17
CA ILE A 119 1.54 3.03 -5.64
C ILE A 119 1.28 1.58 -6.07
N ILE A 120 2.05 0.62 -5.55
CA ILE A 120 1.99 -0.79 -5.94
C ILE A 120 0.60 -1.39 -5.65
N TYR A 121 0.14 -1.34 -4.39
CA TYR A 121 -1.10 -2.01 -4.01
C TYR A 121 -2.32 -1.39 -4.68
N THR A 122 -2.34 -0.07 -4.79
CA THR A 122 -3.45 0.63 -5.41
C THR A 122 -3.53 0.38 -6.92
N MET A 123 -2.39 0.27 -7.61
CA MET A 123 -2.38 -0.08 -9.03
C MET A 123 -2.72 -1.55 -9.29
N ILE A 124 -2.35 -2.47 -8.38
CA ILE A 124 -2.78 -3.88 -8.46
C ILE A 124 -4.30 -4.01 -8.28
N VAL A 125 -4.88 -3.26 -7.34
CA VAL A 125 -6.34 -3.30 -7.08
C VAL A 125 -7.12 -2.54 -8.16
N CYS A 126 -6.59 -1.44 -8.69
CA CYS A 126 -7.22 -0.61 -9.71
C CYS A 126 -6.40 -0.59 -11.03
N PRO A 127 -6.21 -1.74 -11.71
CA PRO A 127 -5.36 -1.83 -12.91
C PRO A 127 -5.87 -0.98 -14.08
N GLN A 128 -7.15 -0.63 -14.08
CA GLN A 128 -7.78 0.28 -15.04
C GLN A 128 -7.06 1.64 -15.10
N GLN A 129 -6.51 2.11 -13.96
CA GLN A 129 -5.75 3.36 -13.91
C GLN A 129 -4.46 3.30 -14.71
N LEU A 130 -3.84 2.12 -14.85
CA LEU A 130 -2.62 1.97 -15.65
C LEU A 130 -2.88 2.22 -17.14
N ILE A 131 -4.08 1.89 -17.62
CA ILE A 131 -4.48 2.08 -19.02
C ILE A 131 -5.00 3.51 -19.24
N MET A 132 -5.82 4.02 -18.33
CA MET A 132 -6.47 5.32 -18.47
C MET A 132 -5.54 6.51 -18.18
N ASN A 133 -4.43 6.27 -17.48
CA ASN A 133 -3.64 7.34 -16.89
C ASN A 133 -2.13 7.08 -17.01
N SER A 134 -1.50 7.73 -17.97
CA SER A 134 -0.06 7.55 -18.26
C SER A 134 0.85 7.90 -17.08
N LYS A 135 0.46 8.87 -16.24
CA LYS A 135 1.22 9.22 -15.03
C LYS A 135 1.19 8.09 -13.99
N CYS A 136 0.03 7.46 -13.80
CA CYS A 136 -0.08 6.30 -12.90
C CYS A 136 0.77 5.14 -13.39
N MET A 137 0.79 4.88 -14.70
CA MET A 137 1.66 3.86 -15.30
C MET A 137 3.14 4.16 -15.06
N GLN A 138 3.60 5.40 -15.30
CA GLN A 138 4.99 5.79 -15.07
C GLN A 138 5.41 5.64 -13.59
N LEU A 139 4.54 6.04 -12.66
CA LEU A 139 4.79 5.86 -11.23
C LEU A 139 4.88 4.39 -10.86
N PHE A 140 4.00 3.55 -11.43
CA PHE A 140 3.99 2.12 -11.19
C PHE A 140 5.26 1.44 -11.71
N GLU A 141 5.67 1.72 -12.95
CA GLU A 141 6.92 1.22 -13.52
C GLU A 141 8.13 1.63 -12.66
N LYS A 142 8.16 2.89 -12.22
CA LYS A 142 9.24 3.39 -11.38
C LYS A 142 9.27 2.69 -10.01
N ALA A 143 8.11 2.46 -9.39
CA ALA A 143 8.02 1.71 -8.13
C ALA A 143 8.49 0.26 -8.29
N LEU A 144 8.07 -0.43 -9.37
CA LEU A 144 8.51 -1.78 -9.68
C LEU A 144 10.02 -1.88 -9.98
N SER A 145 10.61 -0.82 -10.55
CA SER A 145 12.06 -0.77 -10.79
C SER A 145 12.88 -0.52 -9.53
N SER A 146 12.25 -0.03 -8.45
CA SER A 146 12.92 0.34 -7.19
C SER A 146 13.11 -0.87 -6.28
N SER A 147 12.09 -1.73 -6.18
CA SER A 147 12.11 -2.92 -5.33
C SER A 147 11.36 -4.09 -5.99
N PHE A 148 11.84 -5.30 -5.72
CA PHE A 148 11.21 -6.57 -6.10
C PHE A 148 10.27 -7.11 -4.99
N VAL A 149 10.34 -6.51 -3.80
CA VAL A 149 9.70 -7.01 -2.59
C VAL A 149 9.04 -5.86 -1.84
N HIS A 150 7.76 -6.05 -1.47
CA HIS A 150 7.00 -5.08 -0.69
C HIS A 150 6.43 -5.70 0.57
N VAL A 151 6.68 -5.07 1.72
CA VAL A 151 6.22 -5.55 3.02
C VAL A 151 4.70 -5.44 3.16
N LEU A 152 4.03 -6.58 3.33
CA LEU A 152 2.63 -6.64 3.74
C LEU A 152 2.53 -6.27 5.23
N TYR A 153 3.24 -7.02 6.07
CA TYR A 153 3.33 -6.77 7.51
C TYR A 153 4.55 -7.48 8.10
N ARG A 154 5.48 -6.71 8.71
CA ARG A 154 6.73 -7.24 9.28
C ARG A 154 7.56 -8.03 8.24
N ASP A 155 7.67 -9.33 8.42
CA ASP A 155 8.39 -10.30 7.59
C ASP A 155 7.53 -10.92 6.49
N GLU A 156 6.22 -10.62 6.45
CA GLU A 156 5.33 -11.06 5.38
C GLU A 156 5.48 -10.15 4.17
N LEU A 157 5.88 -10.74 3.04
CA LEU A 157 6.27 -10.01 1.83
C LEU A 157 5.33 -10.31 0.67
N LEU A 158 5.07 -9.31 -0.17
CA LEU A 158 4.51 -9.46 -1.51
C LEU A 158 5.64 -9.33 -2.53
N LEU A 159 5.79 -10.34 -3.38
CA LEU A 159 6.72 -10.31 -4.51
C LEU A 159 5.99 -9.70 -5.72
N THR A 160 6.68 -8.83 -6.45
CA THR A 160 6.15 -8.09 -7.61
C THR A 160 7.07 -8.20 -8.81
#